data_AF-A0A951WSE6-F1
#
_entry.id   AF-A0A951WSE6-F1
#
_cell.length_a   1.000
_cell.length_b   1.000
_cell.length_c   1.000
_cell.angle_alpha   90.00
_cell.angle_beta   90.00
_cell.angle_gamma   90.00
#
_symmetry.space_group_name_H-M   'P 1'
#
loop_
_entity.id
_entity.type
_entity.pdbx_description
1 polymer ?
#
loop_
_entity_poly.entity_id
_entity_poly.type
_entity_poly.pdbx_seq_one_letter_code
_entity_poly.pdbx_strand_id
1 'polypeptide(L)'
;MSEIRPAKATILYTQDLHGDLHFIPKLGRVLWRLRTEDQNNFTVDLGGACDRSVWHCDATDGRSMLIALDGMNYAAANTEGLEENVRPHLSRALVGLRAVDRKYPAKLGPFQVVTQLPPDGISGGPVTLVLTPQDEARVDGSAVYFPHVPRYAIGRMRIVMFPKLEILSVETLPVPSDTLPHPTLTAMVEFIESEARQYAAKRKRAP
;
A
#
# COMPACT_ATOMS: atom_id res chain seq x y z
N MET A 1 -8.76 -4.92 -39.16
CA MET A 1 -7.71 -4.27 -38.35
C MET A 1 -8.21 -4.23 -36.91
N SER A 2 -7.56 -4.93 -35.99
CA SER A 2 -7.95 -4.91 -34.57
C SER A 2 -7.53 -3.55 -33.99
N GLU A 3 -8.46 -2.78 -33.43
CA GLU A 3 -8.13 -1.57 -32.68
C GLU A 3 -7.26 -1.97 -31.47
N ILE A 4 -6.01 -1.49 -31.45
CA ILE A 4 -5.14 -1.67 -30.29
C ILE A 4 -5.69 -0.80 -29.17
N ARG A 5 -6.36 -1.42 -28.19
CA ARG A 5 -6.87 -0.69 -27.02
C ARG A 5 -5.69 -0.23 -26.16
N PRO A 6 -5.65 1.04 -25.74
CA PRO A 6 -4.61 1.54 -24.86
C PRO A 6 -4.66 0.79 -23.52
N ALA A 7 -3.52 0.24 -23.10
CA ALA A 7 -3.39 -0.43 -21.81
C ALA A 7 -3.37 0.63 -20.71
N LYS A 8 -4.43 0.68 -19.89
CA LYS A 8 -4.61 1.65 -18.80
C LYS A 8 -4.68 0.95 -17.45
N ALA A 9 -4.25 1.67 -16.41
CA ALA A 9 -4.39 1.24 -15.02
C ALA A 9 -4.75 2.41 -14.12
N THR A 10 -5.56 2.13 -13.10
CA THR A 10 -5.87 3.04 -11.99
C THR A 10 -5.14 2.54 -10.74
N ILE A 11 -4.20 3.31 -10.23
CA ILE A 11 -3.52 3.02 -8.97
C ILE A 11 -4.15 3.87 -7.87
N LEU A 12 -4.72 3.20 -6.86
CA LEU A 12 -5.13 3.83 -5.62
C LEU A 12 -3.98 3.72 -4.62
N TYR A 13 -3.68 4.77 -3.88
CA TYR A 13 -2.58 4.74 -2.93
C TYR A 13 -2.85 5.51 -1.64
N THR A 14 -2.23 5.04 -0.56
CA THR A 14 -2.18 5.71 0.75
C THR A 14 -0.74 5.85 1.21
N GLN A 15 -0.51 6.69 2.21
CA GLN A 15 0.74 6.77 2.93
C GLN A 15 0.46 7.23 4.37
N ASP A 16 1.45 7.10 5.24
CA ASP A 16 1.48 7.73 6.57
C ASP A 16 0.21 7.47 7.39
N LEU A 17 -0.25 6.22 7.40
CA LEU A 17 -1.39 5.80 8.23
C LEU A 17 -1.01 5.82 9.73
N HIS A 18 0.28 5.74 10.05
CA HIS A 18 0.84 5.83 11.41
C HIS A 18 0.14 4.94 12.44
N GLY A 19 -0.24 3.71 12.05
CA GLY A 19 -0.90 2.80 12.96
C GLY A 19 -2.36 3.14 13.29
N ASP A 20 -3.02 4.05 12.57
CA ASP A 20 -4.42 4.40 12.87
C ASP A 20 -5.40 3.29 12.43
N LEU A 21 -5.50 2.23 13.25
CA LEU A 21 -6.42 1.12 13.00
C LEU A 21 -7.89 1.56 13.00
N HIS A 22 -8.25 2.62 13.74
CA HIS A 22 -9.63 3.12 13.77
C HIS A 22 -10.04 3.79 12.45
N PHE A 23 -9.09 4.28 11.68
CA PHE A 23 -9.33 4.81 10.34
C PHE A 23 -9.60 3.72 9.29
N ILE A 24 -9.02 2.53 9.46
CA ILE A 24 -9.05 1.43 8.48
C ILE A 24 -10.47 1.07 8.01
N PRO A 25 -11.50 0.93 8.87
CA PRO A 25 -12.84 0.60 8.41
C PRO A 25 -13.47 1.67 7.52
N LYS A 26 -13.17 2.96 7.77
CA LYS A 26 -13.66 4.07 6.94
C LYS A 26 -12.94 4.12 5.60
N LEU A 27 -11.61 4.02 5.64
CA LEU A 27 -10.75 3.95 4.46
C LEU A 27 -11.18 2.81 3.53
N GLY A 28 -11.33 1.60 4.08
CA GLY A 28 -11.73 0.44 3.29
C GLY A 28 -13.12 0.54 2.68
N ARG A 29 -14.06 1.27 3.31
CA ARG A 29 -15.36 1.57 2.69
C ARG A 29 -15.21 2.45 1.44
N VAL A 30 -14.39 3.50 1.52
CA VAL A 30 -14.16 4.40 0.38
C VAL A 30 -13.40 3.66 -0.73
N LEU A 31 -12.33 2.94 -0.39
CA LEU A 31 -11.59 2.11 -1.34
C LEU A 31 -12.49 1.10 -2.04
N TRP A 32 -13.35 0.40 -1.29
CA TRP A 32 -14.29 -0.57 -1.89
C TRP A 32 -15.16 0.08 -2.98
N ARG A 33 -15.69 1.28 -2.75
CA ARG A 33 -16.45 2.04 -3.76
C ARG A 33 -15.59 2.40 -4.98
N LEU A 34 -14.42 3.00 -4.75
CA LEU A 34 -13.52 3.43 -5.82
C LEU A 34 -13.09 2.25 -6.72
N ARG A 35 -12.87 1.08 -6.13
CA ARG A 35 -12.49 -0.13 -6.88
C ARG A 35 -13.60 -0.66 -7.79
N THR A 36 -14.85 -0.26 -7.58
CA THR A 36 -15.96 -0.62 -8.48
C THR A 36 -16.08 0.32 -9.69
N GLU A 37 -15.38 1.45 -9.69
CA GLU A 37 -15.44 2.44 -10.78
C GLU A 37 -14.62 2.02 -12.01
N ASP A 38 -13.50 1.32 -11.82
CA ASP A 38 -12.55 0.96 -12.89
C ASP A 38 -12.20 -0.53 -12.78
N GLN A 39 -12.24 -1.33 -13.88
CA GLN A 39 -11.91 -2.76 -13.80
C GLN A 39 -10.41 -3.07 -13.67
N ASN A 40 -9.54 -2.15 -14.12
CA ASN A 40 -8.08 -2.30 -14.06
C ASN A 40 -7.50 -1.43 -12.95
N ASN A 41 -7.87 -1.74 -11.71
CA ASN A 41 -7.35 -1.02 -10.55
C ASN A 41 -6.65 -1.95 -9.55
N PHE A 42 -5.75 -1.37 -8.78
CA PHE A 42 -5.18 -2.00 -7.59
C PHE A 42 -4.80 -0.92 -6.59
N THR A 43 -4.57 -1.33 -5.35
CA THR A 43 -4.21 -0.41 -4.26
C THR A 43 -2.81 -0.70 -3.74
N VAL A 44 -2.02 0.33 -3.50
CA VAL A 44 -0.68 0.21 -2.89
C VAL A 44 -0.55 1.16 -1.70
N ASP A 45 0.39 0.88 -0.81
CA ASP A 45 0.78 1.80 0.27
C ASP A 45 2.21 2.30 0.04
N LEU A 46 2.42 3.61 0.15
CA LEU A 46 3.71 4.26 -0.10
C LEU A 46 4.61 4.31 1.14
N GLY A 47 4.19 3.71 2.25
CA GLY A 47 4.98 3.61 3.47
C GLY A 47 4.38 4.42 4.61
N GLY A 48 5.02 4.36 5.77
CA GLY A 48 4.52 5.02 6.99
C GLY A 48 3.24 4.38 7.54
N ALA A 49 2.91 3.14 7.13
CA ALA A 49 1.69 2.48 7.57
C ALA A 49 1.66 2.24 9.09
N CYS A 50 2.79 1.89 9.70
CA CYS A 50 2.92 1.65 11.15
C CYS A 50 3.99 2.56 11.76
N ASP A 51 3.69 3.13 12.93
CA ASP A 51 4.61 3.96 13.72
C ASP A 51 4.92 3.23 15.04
N ARG A 52 6.20 3.08 15.40
CA ARG A 52 6.60 2.37 16.64
C ARG A 52 6.15 3.06 17.92
N SER A 53 5.77 4.32 17.88
CA SER A 53 5.15 4.99 19.03
C SER A 53 3.72 4.48 19.31
N VAL A 54 3.08 3.81 18.35
CA VAL A 54 1.75 3.22 18.50
C VAL A 54 1.86 1.80 19.06
N TRP A 55 1.16 1.53 20.17
CA TRP A 55 1.35 0.33 20.98
C TRP A 55 1.23 -1.00 20.20
N HIS A 56 0.27 -1.12 19.28
CA HIS A 56 0.10 -2.37 18.53
C HIS A 56 1.14 -2.51 17.41
N CYS A 57 1.63 -1.39 16.87
CA CYS A 57 2.75 -1.39 15.94
C CYS A 57 4.00 -1.87 16.65
N ASP A 58 4.33 -1.33 17.82
CA ASP A 58 5.46 -1.80 18.64
C ASP A 58 5.30 -3.27 19.05
N ALA A 59 4.14 -3.65 19.59
CA ALA A 59 3.90 -5.01 20.07
C ALA A 59 4.02 -6.07 18.97
N THR A 60 3.75 -5.71 17.71
CA THR A 60 3.76 -6.61 16.56
C THR A 60 4.94 -6.39 15.61
N ASP A 61 5.91 -5.54 16.00
CA ASP A 61 7.06 -5.17 15.17
C ASP A 61 6.62 -4.64 13.78
N GLY A 62 5.57 -3.83 13.75
CA GLY A 62 5.01 -3.19 12.55
C GLY A 62 4.01 -4.04 11.75
N ARG A 63 3.80 -5.31 12.11
CA ARG A 63 2.96 -6.23 11.30
C ARG A 63 1.47 -5.94 11.33
N SER A 64 0.95 -5.40 12.44
CA SER A 64 -0.49 -5.15 12.63
C SER A 64 -1.12 -4.38 11.47
N MET A 65 -0.45 -3.32 10.99
CA MET A 65 -0.96 -2.54 9.86
C MET A 65 -0.86 -3.27 8.53
N LEU A 66 0.20 -4.07 8.30
CA LEU A 66 0.32 -4.87 7.08
C LEU A 66 -0.80 -5.91 6.98
N ILE A 67 -1.21 -6.50 8.10
CA ILE A 67 -2.36 -7.41 8.16
C ILE A 67 -3.66 -6.65 7.82
N ALA A 68 -3.83 -5.43 8.34
CA ALA A 68 -4.99 -4.59 8.01
C ALA A 68 -5.03 -4.22 6.51
N LEU A 69 -3.89 -3.86 5.93
CA LEU A 69 -3.77 -3.54 4.50
C LEU A 69 -4.08 -4.76 3.62
N ASP A 70 -3.57 -5.94 3.98
CA ASP A 70 -3.85 -7.20 3.29
C ASP A 70 -5.34 -7.56 3.34
N GLY A 71 -5.99 -7.42 4.51
CA GLY A 71 -7.43 -7.62 4.64
C GLY A 71 -8.28 -6.59 3.88
N MET A 72 -7.72 -5.42 3.57
CA MET A 72 -8.28 -4.45 2.63
C MET A 72 -7.91 -4.73 1.17
N ASN A 73 -7.29 -5.86 0.84
CA ASN A 73 -6.85 -6.23 -0.51
C ASN A 73 -5.90 -5.22 -1.15
N TYR A 74 -4.96 -4.67 -0.36
CA TYR A 74 -3.82 -3.96 -0.91
C TYR A 74 -2.90 -4.94 -1.64
N ALA A 75 -2.38 -4.53 -2.79
CA ALA A 75 -1.56 -5.35 -3.64
C ALA A 75 -0.07 -5.30 -3.23
N ALA A 76 0.39 -4.13 -2.77
CA ALA A 76 1.74 -3.94 -2.27
C ALA A 76 1.79 -2.85 -1.19
N ALA A 77 2.78 -2.92 -0.31
CA ALA A 77 3.08 -1.87 0.66
C ALA A 77 4.59 -1.66 0.72
N ASN A 78 5.00 -0.41 0.77
CA ASN A 78 6.36 -0.05 1.15
C ASN A 78 6.57 -0.38 2.64
N THR A 79 7.52 -1.28 2.92
CA THR A 79 7.91 -1.73 4.25
C THR A 79 9.34 -1.33 4.60
N GLU A 80 9.86 -0.26 4.00
CA GLU A 80 11.16 0.30 4.37
C GLU A 80 11.19 0.61 5.88
N GLY A 81 12.28 0.24 6.55
CA GLY A 81 12.41 0.37 8.01
C GLY A 81 11.81 -0.78 8.84
N LEU A 82 11.18 -1.78 8.21
CA LEU A 82 10.84 -3.03 8.88
C LEU A 82 12.10 -3.85 9.18
N GLU A 83 12.21 -4.40 10.39
CA GLU A 83 13.37 -5.22 10.75
C GLU A 83 13.42 -6.53 9.95
N GLU A 84 14.63 -6.93 9.56
CA GLU A 84 14.85 -8.11 8.72
C GLU A 84 14.33 -9.41 9.37
N ASN A 85 14.45 -9.52 10.70
CA ASN A 85 13.94 -10.66 11.48
C ASN A 85 12.41 -10.79 11.44
N VAL A 86 11.66 -9.74 11.08
CA VAL A 86 10.20 -9.76 10.96
C VAL A 86 9.75 -10.43 9.66
N ARG A 87 10.56 -10.34 8.59
CA ARG A 87 10.20 -10.81 7.24
C ARG A 87 9.73 -12.28 7.17
N PRO A 88 10.37 -13.26 7.83
CA PRO A 88 9.89 -14.64 7.84
C PRO A 88 8.49 -14.82 8.43
N HIS A 89 8.03 -13.88 9.26
CA HIS A 89 6.70 -13.91 9.84
C HIS A 89 5.64 -13.32 8.89
N LEU A 90 6.04 -12.45 7.95
CA LEU A 90 5.12 -11.84 6.98
C LEU A 90 4.58 -12.87 5.99
N SER A 91 5.42 -13.80 5.52
CA SER A 91 5.00 -14.83 4.57
C SER A 91 3.92 -15.78 5.13
N ARG A 92 3.78 -15.84 6.45
CA ARG A 92 2.71 -16.59 7.14
C ARG A 92 1.49 -15.75 7.44
N ALA A 93 1.65 -14.44 7.56
CA ALA A 93 0.61 -13.51 8.00
C ALA A 93 -0.11 -12.82 6.83
N LEU A 94 0.56 -12.68 5.67
CA LEU A 94 0.06 -12.00 4.49
C LEU A 94 -0.31 -13.02 3.41
N VAL A 95 -1.49 -12.86 2.82
CA VAL A 95 -2.02 -13.72 1.76
C VAL A 95 -1.83 -13.06 0.38
N GLY A 96 -2.25 -11.81 0.24
CA GLY A 96 -2.23 -11.09 -1.04
C GLY A 96 -1.12 -10.02 -1.11
N LEU A 97 -0.92 -9.30 -0.01
CA LEU A 97 -0.04 -8.14 0.06
C LEU A 97 1.43 -8.50 -0.18
N ARG A 98 2.08 -7.75 -1.08
CA ARG A 98 3.54 -7.79 -1.25
C ARG A 98 4.21 -6.75 -0.36
N ALA A 99 5.02 -7.20 0.60
CA ALA A 99 5.87 -6.33 1.42
C ALA A 99 7.14 -5.97 0.65
N VAL A 100 7.24 -4.72 0.20
CA VAL A 100 8.29 -4.22 -0.70
C VAL A 100 9.25 -3.35 0.08
N ASP A 101 10.55 -3.64 -0.01
CA ASP A 101 11.62 -2.75 0.44
C ASP A 101 12.78 -2.76 -0.56
N ARG A 102 13.87 -2.07 -0.22
CA ARG A 102 15.06 -2.01 -1.07
C ARG A 102 15.66 -3.38 -1.42
N LYS A 103 15.57 -4.36 -0.52
CA LYS A 103 16.15 -5.70 -0.70
C LYS A 103 15.18 -6.67 -1.39
N TYR A 104 13.88 -6.43 -1.26
CA TYR A 104 12.81 -7.30 -1.70
C TYR A 104 11.85 -6.55 -2.64
N PRO A 105 12.23 -6.34 -3.91
CA PRO A 105 11.31 -5.84 -4.92
C PRO A 105 10.22 -6.88 -5.22
N ALA A 106 9.08 -6.43 -5.75
CA ALA A 106 7.95 -7.30 -6.08
C ALA A 106 7.50 -7.14 -7.54
N LYS A 107 6.66 -8.08 -7.99
CA LYS A 107 5.94 -8.00 -9.25
C LYS A 107 4.44 -7.98 -9.00
N LEU A 108 3.74 -7.13 -9.74
CA LEU A 108 2.29 -7.01 -9.72
C LEU A 108 1.77 -7.00 -11.17
N GLY A 109 1.39 -8.16 -11.69
CA GLY A 109 1.03 -8.29 -13.10
C GLY A 109 2.15 -7.80 -14.02
N PRO A 110 1.92 -6.77 -14.88
CA PRO A 110 2.95 -6.21 -15.75
C PRO A 110 3.89 -5.24 -15.03
N PHE A 111 3.64 -4.91 -13.76
CA PHE A 111 4.41 -3.92 -13.01
C PHE A 111 5.54 -4.56 -12.21
N GLN A 112 6.72 -3.93 -12.28
CA GLN A 112 7.75 -4.07 -11.26
C GLN A 112 7.43 -3.08 -10.12
N VAL A 113 7.63 -3.46 -8.87
CA VAL A 113 7.34 -2.62 -7.71
C VAL A 113 8.58 -2.56 -6.81
N VAL A 114 9.03 -1.34 -6.51
CA VAL A 114 10.27 -1.07 -5.76
C VAL A 114 10.07 0.11 -4.81
N THR A 115 10.92 0.27 -3.80
CA THR A 115 10.98 1.51 -3.00
C THR A 115 12.00 2.51 -3.55
N GLN A 116 13.02 2.02 -4.24
CA GLN A 116 14.03 2.84 -4.90
C GLN A 116 14.44 2.19 -6.23
N LEU A 117 14.75 3.00 -7.24
CA LEU A 117 15.32 2.47 -8.48
C LEU A 117 16.72 1.88 -8.23
N PRO A 118 17.10 0.82 -8.97
CA PRO A 118 18.48 0.35 -8.98
C PRO A 118 19.44 1.47 -9.45
N PRO A 119 20.70 1.49 -8.99
CA PRO A 119 21.69 2.50 -9.40
C PRO A 119 21.87 2.62 -10.91
N ASP A 120 21.75 1.48 -11.62
CA ASP A 120 21.95 1.40 -13.07
C ASP A 120 20.70 1.83 -13.88
N GLY A 121 19.64 2.28 -13.19
CA GLY A 121 18.37 2.67 -13.78
C GLY A 121 17.58 1.48 -14.35
N ILE A 122 16.43 1.77 -14.96
CA ILE A 122 15.62 0.78 -15.68
C ILE A 122 15.45 1.30 -17.11
N SER A 123 16.24 0.77 -18.04
CA SER A 123 16.10 1.07 -19.47
C SER A 123 15.39 -0.08 -20.18
N GLY A 124 14.31 0.21 -20.90
CA GLY A 124 13.58 -0.78 -21.72
C GLY A 124 12.86 -1.90 -20.95
N GLY A 125 12.71 -1.77 -19.62
CA GLY A 125 12.06 -2.76 -18.76
C GLY A 125 10.54 -2.57 -18.59
N PRO A 126 9.88 -3.44 -17.80
CA PRO A 126 8.47 -3.26 -17.45
C PRO A 126 8.22 -1.92 -16.74
N VAL A 127 6.96 -1.46 -16.75
CA VAL A 127 6.54 -0.28 -15.99
C VAL A 127 6.85 -0.53 -14.51
N THR A 128 7.57 0.40 -13.89
CA THR A 128 8.03 0.29 -12.51
C THR A 128 7.31 1.28 -11.62
N LEU A 129 6.68 0.81 -10.55
CA LEU A 129 6.06 1.65 -9.54
C LEU A 129 7.05 1.86 -8.41
N VAL A 130 7.41 3.12 -8.15
CA VAL A 130 8.31 3.50 -7.06
C VAL A 130 7.48 3.91 -5.86
N LEU A 131 7.37 3.05 -4.85
CA LEU A 131 6.51 3.23 -3.67
C LEU A 131 7.11 4.15 -2.60
N THR A 132 8.01 5.05 -2.99
CA THR A 132 8.49 6.12 -2.10
C THR A 132 7.84 7.41 -2.58
N PRO A 133 7.09 8.13 -1.72
CA PRO A 133 6.41 9.34 -2.14
C PRO A 133 7.40 10.43 -2.55
N GLN A 134 6.96 11.32 -3.43
CA GLN A 134 7.72 12.45 -3.97
C GLN A 134 6.90 13.74 -3.84
N ASP A 135 7.52 14.89 -4.10
CA ASP A 135 6.80 16.17 -4.13
C ASP A 135 5.75 16.22 -5.25
N GLU A 136 6.07 15.63 -6.41
CA GLU A 136 5.22 15.64 -7.60
C GLU A 136 5.10 14.26 -8.24
N ALA A 137 3.95 14.03 -8.87
CA ALA A 137 3.74 12.85 -9.71
C ALA A 137 4.56 12.98 -10.99
N ARG A 138 5.33 11.96 -11.35
CA ARG A 138 6.11 11.99 -12.59
C ARG A 138 6.33 10.61 -13.18
N VAL A 139 6.62 10.61 -14.48
CA VAL A 139 7.14 9.45 -15.22
C VAL A 139 8.56 9.76 -15.65
N ASP A 140 9.47 8.81 -15.45
CA ASP A 140 10.86 8.89 -15.89
C ASP A 140 11.27 7.54 -16.48
N GLY A 141 11.42 7.50 -17.81
CA GLY A 141 11.57 6.24 -18.55
C GLY A 141 10.35 5.32 -18.35
N SER A 142 10.56 4.16 -17.73
CA SER A 142 9.49 3.23 -17.36
C SER A 142 9.02 3.38 -15.91
N ALA A 143 9.60 4.30 -15.13
CA ALA A 143 9.29 4.47 -13.72
C ALA A 143 8.15 5.48 -13.50
N VAL A 144 7.21 5.12 -12.63
CA VAL A 144 6.09 5.95 -12.16
C VAL A 144 6.33 6.29 -10.69
N TYR A 145 6.31 7.58 -10.40
CA TYR A 145 6.48 8.13 -9.06
C TYR A 145 5.19 8.76 -8.57
N PHE A 146 4.86 8.51 -7.31
CA PHE A 146 3.65 9.00 -6.68
C PHE A 146 3.94 10.25 -5.87
N PRO A 147 3.08 11.28 -5.92
CA PRO A 147 3.21 12.40 -5.02
C PRO A 147 2.77 12.02 -3.60
N HIS A 148 3.11 12.85 -2.64
CA HIS A 148 2.52 12.77 -1.30
C HIS A 148 0.99 12.88 -1.35
N VAL A 149 0.33 12.08 -0.52
CA VAL A 149 -1.10 12.20 -0.19
C VAL A 149 -1.27 12.55 1.30
N PRO A 150 -2.11 13.53 1.67
CA PRO A 150 -2.36 13.84 3.07
C PRO A 150 -2.83 12.60 3.86
N ARG A 151 -2.48 12.57 5.15
CA ARG A 151 -3.06 11.60 6.07
C ARG A 151 -4.59 11.71 6.00
N TYR A 152 -5.27 10.57 5.99
CA TYR A 152 -6.73 10.46 5.82
C TYR A 152 -7.26 10.77 4.41
N ALA A 153 -6.40 10.73 3.39
CA ALA A 153 -6.81 10.78 2.00
C ALA A 153 -6.29 9.59 1.20
N ILE A 154 -6.89 9.37 0.04
CA ILE A 154 -6.52 8.36 -0.95
C ILE A 154 -6.02 9.11 -2.17
N GLY A 155 -4.82 8.78 -2.62
CA GLY A 155 -4.34 9.18 -3.93
C GLY A 155 -4.94 8.29 -5.00
N ARG A 156 -5.37 8.87 -6.11
CA ARG A 156 -5.78 8.15 -7.31
C ARG A 156 -4.93 8.63 -8.47
N MET A 157 -4.18 7.71 -9.06
CA MET A 157 -3.39 7.96 -10.26
C MET A 157 -3.90 7.10 -11.40
N ARG A 158 -4.22 7.71 -12.54
CA ARG A 158 -4.54 6.99 -13.77
C ARG A 158 -3.38 7.11 -14.72
N ILE A 159 -2.93 5.98 -15.26
CA ILE A 159 -1.85 5.93 -16.23
C ILE A 159 -2.30 5.22 -17.51
N VAL A 160 -1.68 5.61 -18.62
CA VAL A 160 -1.64 4.83 -19.85
C VAL A 160 -0.24 4.24 -19.99
N MET A 161 -0.13 2.96 -20.35
CA MET A 161 1.14 2.25 -20.52
C MET A 161 1.51 2.06 -21.99
N PHE A 162 0.53 2.11 -22.89
CA PHE A 162 0.72 1.94 -24.33
C PHE A 162 -0.16 2.94 -25.11
N PRO A 163 0.36 3.63 -26.16
CA PRO A 163 1.67 3.43 -26.80
C PRO A 163 2.86 4.05 -26.06
N LYS A 164 2.60 4.91 -25.08
CA LYS A 164 3.62 5.55 -24.25
C LYS A 164 3.16 5.55 -22.80
N LEU A 165 4.10 5.41 -21.86
CA LEU A 165 3.83 5.55 -20.44
C LEU A 165 3.60 7.02 -20.10
N GLU A 166 2.38 7.36 -19.69
CA GLU A 166 2.00 8.72 -19.31
C GLU A 166 1.01 8.72 -18.15
N ILE A 167 1.09 9.73 -17.29
CA ILE A 167 0.09 10.01 -16.26
C ILE A 167 -1.06 10.76 -16.92
N LEU A 168 -2.27 10.20 -16.82
CA LEU A 168 -3.49 10.80 -17.34
C LEU A 168 -4.13 11.75 -16.32
N SER A 169 -4.14 11.36 -15.05
CA SER A 169 -4.66 12.17 -13.96
C SER A 169 -4.08 11.76 -12.62
N VAL A 170 -4.01 12.73 -11.70
CA VAL A 170 -3.69 12.52 -10.30
C VAL A 170 -4.70 13.28 -9.45
N GLU A 171 -5.32 12.61 -8.51
CA GLU A 171 -6.35 13.16 -7.66
C GLU A 171 -6.08 12.79 -6.20
N THR A 172 -6.35 13.72 -5.30
CA THR A 172 -6.37 13.46 -3.86
C THR A 172 -7.82 13.44 -3.41
N LEU A 173 -8.25 12.30 -2.89
CA LEU A 173 -9.62 12.04 -2.48
C LEU A 173 -9.65 11.97 -0.95
N PRO A 174 -10.20 12.97 -0.24
CA PRO A 174 -10.31 12.90 1.21
C PRO A 174 -11.25 11.76 1.60
N VAL A 175 -10.97 11.08 2.70
CA VAL A 175 -11.93 10.17 3.33
C VAL A 175 -12.80 11.00 4.30
N PRO A 176 -14.10 11.21 4.01
CA PRO A 176 -14.95 12.04 4.85
C PRO A 176 -15.01 11.53 6.29
N SER A 177 -14.95 12.43 7.27
CA SER A 177 -14.93 12.06 8.69
C SER A 177 -16.22 11.36 9.15
N ASP A 178 -17.34 11.65 8.48
CA ASP A 178 -18.67 11.05 8.65
C ASP A 178 -18.85 9.71 7.90
N THR A 179 -17.82 9.23 7.21
CA THR A 179 -17.86 7.92 6.54
C THR A 179 -18.16 6.82 7.57
N LEU A 180 -19.26 6.09 7.35
CA LEU A 180 -19.59 4.93 8.17
C LEU A 180 -18.49 3.86 8.05
N PRO A 181 -18.11 3.17 9.15
CA PRO A 181 -17.10 2.13 9.08
C PRO A 181 -17.60 0.91 8.29
N HIS A 182 -16.72 0.20 7.60
CA HIS A 182 -17.04 -1.10 7.01
C HIS A 182 -17.12 -2.18 8.12
N PRO A 183 -18.24 -2.92 8.26
CA PRO A 183 -18.45 -3.82 9.39
C PRO A 183 -17.40 -4.95 9.46
N THR A 184 -17.10 -5.60 8.34
CA THR A 184 -16.07 -6.66 8.29
C THR A 184 -14.67 -6.17 8.69
N LEU A 185 -14.30 -4.95 8.28
CA LEU A 185 -13.01 -4.37 8.64
C LEU A 185 -12.97 -3.91 10.09
N THR A 186 -14.13 -3.59 10.68
CA THR A 186 -14.23 -3.29 12.12
C THR A 186 -13.89 -4.53 12.94
N ALA A 187 -14.48 -5.68 12.61
CA ALA A 187 -14.16 -6.96 13.25
C ALA A 187 -12.68 -7.36 13.05
N MET A 188 -12.12 -7.07 11.87
CA MET A 188 -10.69 -7.29 11.61
C MET A 188 -9.80 -6.44 12.51
N VAL A 189 -10.13 -5.16 12.72
CA VAL A 189 -9.39 -4.27 13.63
C VAL A 189 -9.42 -4.81 15.05
N GLU A 190 -10.59 -5.23 15.55
CA GLU A 190 -10.73 -5.83 16.88
C GLU A 190 -9.87 -7.09 17.04
N PHE A 191 -9.83 -7.93 16.00
CA PHE A 191 -8.97 -9.11 15.96
C PHE A 191 -7.48 -8.73 16.02
N ILE A 192 -7.04 -7.78 15.19
CA ILE A 192 -5.64 -7.32 15.17
C ILE A 192 -5.23 -6.78 16.54
N GLU A 193 -6.06 -5.97 17.18
CA GLU A 193 -5.79 -5.46 18.52
C GLU A 193 -5.71 -6.58 19.56
N SER A 194 -6.64 -7.54 19.52
CA SER A 194 -6.64 -8.69 20.42
C SER A 194 -5.34 -9.50 20.30
N GLU A 195 -4.91 -9.80 19.07
CA GLU A 195 -3.66 -10.50 18.82
C GLU A 195 -2.45 -9.68 19.28
N ALA A 196 -2.41 -8.38 18.99
CA ALA A 196 -1.34 -7.49 19.44
C ALA A 196 -1.21 -7.48 20.97
N ARG A 197 -2.33 -7.50 21.72
CA ARG A 197 -2.32 -7.63 23.19
C ARG A 197 -1.70 -8.96 23.63
N GLN A 198 -1.98 -10.06 22.95
CA GLN A 198 -1.37 -11.36 23.25
C GLN A 198 0.15 -11.34 23.00
N TYR A 199 0.61 -10.75 21.90
CA TYR A 199 2.05 -10.58 21.62
C TYR A 199 2.75 -9.74 22.69
N ALA A 200 2.17 -8.60 23.07
CA ALA A 200 2.69 -7.76 24.13
C ALA A 200 2.80 -8.50 25.47
N ALA A 201 1.78 -9.30 25.81
CA ALA A 201 1.79 -10.11 27.04
C ALA A 201 2.87 -11.20 27.00
N LYS A 202 3.09 -11.85 25.85
CA LYS A 202 4.15 -12.86 25.67
C LYS A 202 5.54 -12.23 25.82
N ARG A 203 5.78 -11.05 25.23
CA ARG A 203 7.06 -10.34 25.35
C ARG A 203 7.38 -9.98 26.81
N LYS A 204 6.39 -9.52 27.58
CA LYS A 204 6.56 -9.23 29.02
C LYS A 204 6.88 -10.46 29.87
N ARG A 205 6.57 -11.67 29.39
CA ARG A 205 6.81 -12.94 30.08
C ARG A 205 8.09 -13.64 29.60
N ALA A 206 8.74 -13.15 28.55
CA ALA A 206 10.01 -13.67 28.10
C ALA A 206 11.09 -13.24 29.11
N PRO A 207 11.92 -14.17 29.60
CA PRO A 207 12.98 -13.89 30.57
C PRO A 207 14.09 -13.01 29.99
#